data_AF-A0A133USX6-F1
#
_entry.id   AF-A0A133USX6-F1
#
_cell.length_a   1.000
_cell.length_b   1.000
_cell.length_c   1.000
_cell.angle_alpha   90.00
_cell.angle_beta   90.00
_cell.angle_gamma   90.00
#
_symmetry.space_group_name_H-M   'P 1'
#
loop_
_entity.id
_entity.type
_entity.pdbx_description
1 polymer ?
#
loop_
_entity_poly.entity_id
_entity_poly.type
_entity_poly.pdbx_seq_one_letter_code
_entity_poly.pdbx_strand_id
1 'polypeptide(L)' 'MLEYVGLIIQLVLFVLVLLWIRQDVQEKEMETKIYWIWTLAAFAGLLFLGIPGLAIVTLSYYFWSRHIR' A
#
# COMPACT_ATOMS: atom_id res chain seq x y z
N MET A 1 -4.47 25.61 7.41
CA MET A 1 -5.50 24.83 6.67
C MET A 1 -4.91 23.94 5.59
N LEU A 2 -4.01 24.42 4.71
CA LEU A 2 -3.39 23.62 3.64
C LEU A 2 -2.59 22.39 4.13
N GLU A 3 -1.93 22.46 5.29
CA GLU A 3 -1.15 21.34 5.85
C GLU A 3 -2.01 20.11 6.21
N TYR A 4 -3.22 20.35 6.71
CA TYR A 4 -4.16 19.27 7.02
C TYR A 4 -4.69 18.58 5.76
N VAL A 5 -4.79 19.31 4.64
CA VAL A 5 -5.20 18.74 3.35
C VAL A 5 -4.17 17.71 2.88
N GLY A 6 -2.88 17.99 3.05
CA GLY A 6 -1.80 17.05 2.71
C GLY A 6 -1.88 15.75 3.53
N LEU A 7 -2.11 15.86 4.84
CA LEU A 7 -2.29 14.69 5.72
C LEU A 7 -3.53 13.88 5.35
N ILE A 8 -4.65 14.54 5.03
CA ILE A 8 -5.88 13.86 4.60
C ILE A 8 -5.64 13.11 3.28
N ILE A 9 -5.00 13.74 2.29
CA ILE A 9 -4.67 13.09 1.01
C ILE A 9 -3.78 11.88 1.25
N GLN A 10 -2.76 12.01 2.10
CA GLN A 10 -1.85 10.92 2.42
C GLN A 10 -2.58 9.75 3.10
N LEU A 11 -3.52 10.02 4.00
CA LEU A 11 -4.33 8.99 4.67
C LEU A 11 -5.28 8.29 3.69
N VAL A 12 -5.92 9.06 2.79
CA VAL A 12 -6.79 8.51 1.74
C VAL A 12 -5.99 7.61 0.81
N LEU A 13 -4.82 8.05 0.34
CA LEU A 13 -3.93 7.25 -0.50
C LEU A 13 -3.50 5.95 0.20
N PHE A 14 -3.15 6.03 1.48
CA PHE A 14 -2.80 4.84 2.25
C PHE A 14 -3.96 3.83 2.29
N VAL A 15 -5.18 4.27 2.60
CA VAL A 15 -6.35 3.40 2.62
C VAL A 15 -6.63 2.78 1.24
N LEU A 16 -6.51 3.56 0.17
CA LEU A 16 -6.67 3.04 -1.20
C LEU A 16 -5.64 1.95 -1.53
N VAL A 17 -4.37 2.14 -1.15
CA VAL A 17 -3.31 1.14 -1.34
C VAL A 17 -3.64 -0.15 -0.58
N LEU A 18 -4.10 -0.05 0.68
CA LEU A 18 -4.47 -1.23 1.47
C LEU A 18 -5.66 -1.98 0.87
N LEU A 19 -6.70 -1.26 0.43
CA LEU A 19 -7.86 -1.87 -0.21
C LEU A 19 -7.48 -2.57 -1.51
N TRP A 20 -6.61 -1.94 -2.31
CA TRP A 20 -6.12 -2.52 -3.56
C TRP A 20 -5.31 -3.79 -3.33
N ILE A 21 -4.36 -3.79 -2.38
CA ILE A 21 -3.58 -4.99 -2.00
C ILE A 21 -4.52 -6.09 -1.49
N ARG A 22 -5.53 -5.73 -0.68
CA ARG A 22 -6.50 -6.70 -0.17
C ARG A 22 -7.29 -7.35 -1.31
N GLN A 23 -7.76 -6.57 -2.27
CA GLN A 23 -8.48 -7.06 -3.44
C GLN A 23 -7.58 -7.99 -4.26
N ASP A 24 -6.34 -7.60 -4.57
CA ASP A 24 -5.41 -8.40 -5.37
C ASP A 24 -5.02 -9.72 -4.66
N VAL A 25 -4.81 -9.70 -3.34
CA VAL A 25 -4.60 -10.92 -2.53
C VAL A 25 -5.79 -11.86 -2.61
N GLN A 26 -7.01 -11.34 -2.51
CA GLN A 26 -8.23 -12.15 -2.58
C GLN A 26 -8.49 -12.71 -3.98
N GLU A 27 -8.29 -11.90 -5.02
CA GLU A 27 -8.50 -12.29 -6.41
C GLU A 27 -7.52 -13.38 -6.86
N LYS A 28 -6.29 -13.36 -6.33
CA LYS A 28 -5.25 -14.35 -6.64
C LYS A 28 -5.17 -15.52 -5.64
N GLU A 29 -6.13 -15.62 -4.71
CA GLU A 29 -6.16 -16.65 -3.65
C GLU A 29 -4.84 -16.75 -2.86
N MET A 30 -4.14 -15.63 -2.67
CA MET A 30 -2.86 -15.58 -1.96
C MET A 30 -3.07 -15.70 -0.43
N GLU A 31 -2.06 -16.21 0.29
CA GLU A 31 -2.10 -16.30 1.75
C GLU A 31 -2.35 -14.92 2.40
N THR A 32 -3.26 -14.86 3.37
CA THR A 32 -3.56 -13.62 4.15
C THR A 32 -2.33 -13.00 4.80
N LYS A 33 -1.27 -13.78 5.07
CA LYS A 33 0.01 -13.27 5.58
C LYS A 33 0.65 -12.26 4.63
N ILE A 34 0.51 -12.45 3.33
CA ILE A 34 1.04 -11.55 2.30
C ILE A 34 0.41 -10.16 2.44
N TYR A 35 -0.91 -10.08 2.61
CA TYR A 35 -1.60 -8.82 2.86
C TYR A 35 -1.01 -8.07 4.07
N TRP A 36 -0.77 -8.76 5.18
CA TRP A 36 -0.20 -8.15 6.39
C TRP A 36 1.24 -7.67 6.20
N ILE A 37 2.08 -8.43 5.48
CA ILE A 37 3.45 -8.02 5.17
C ILE A 37 3.45 -6.71 4.36
N TRP A 38 2.65 -6.64 3.31
CA TRP A 38 2.58 -5.45 2.46
C TRP A 38 1.88 -4.27 3.12
N THR A 39 0.93 -4.53 4.02
CA THR A 39 0.32 -3.50 4.88
C THR A 39 1.36 -2.88 5.82
N LEU A 40 2.20 -3.71 6.44
CA LEU A 40 3.27 -3.24 7.34
C LEU A 40 4.31 -2.43 6.56
N ALA A 41 4.68 -2.89 5.36
CA ALA A 41 5.58 -2.16 4.46
C ALA A 41 5.00 -0.81 4.03
N ALA A 42 3.71 -0.76 3.67
CA ALA A 42 3.03 0.47 3.28
C ALA A 42 2.96 1.46 4.45
N PHE A 43 2.71 0.97 5.66
CA PHE A 43 2.71 1.79 6.87
C PHE A 43 4.10 2.35 7.19
N ALA A 44 5.16 1.53 7.06
CA ALA A 44 6.53 2.01 7.20
C ALA A 44 6.87 3.06 6.13
N GLY A 45 6.55 2.79 4.86
CA GLY A 45 6.75 3.74 3.76
C GLY A 45 6.05 5.08 4.01
N LEU A 46 4.82 5.04 4.53
CA LEU A 46 4.06 6.22 4.93
C LEU A 46 4.78 7.04 6.01
N LEU A 47 5.26 6.40 7.07
CA LEU A 47 5.87 7.07 8.22
C LEU A 47 7.22 7.71 7.89
N PHE A 48 8.05 7.04 7.09
CA PHE A 48 9.41 7.51 6.80
C PHE A 48 9.49 8.43 5.59
N LEU A 49 8.71 8.15 4.54
CA LEU A 49 8.84 8.82 3.24
C LEU A 49 7.54 9.47 2.76
N GLY A 50 6.44 9.34 3.49
CA GLY A 50 5.15 9.92 3.11
C GLY A 50 4.57 9.34 1.84
N ILE A 51 4.06 10.22 0.96
CA ILE A 51 3.48 9.85 -0.35
C ILE A 51 4.49 9.10 -1.24
N PRO A 52 5.76 9.56 -1.40
CA PRO A 52 6.78 8.79 -2.12
C PRO A 52 6.95 7.35 -1.60
N GLY A 53 6.91 7.16 -0.28
CA GLY A 53 7.01 5.83 0.33
C GLY A 53 5.87 4.90 -0.08
N LEU A 54 4.63 5.41 -0.07
CA LEU A 54 3.48 4.65 -0.56
C LEU A 54 3.61 4.27 -2.03
N ALA A 55 4.07 5.19 -2.88
CA ALA A 55 4.28 4.92 -4.30
C ALA A 55 5.29 3.79 -4.52
N ILE A 56 6.43 3.82 -3.80
CA ILE A 56 7.46 2.78 -3.87
C ILE A 56 6.87 1.42 -3.47
N VAL A 57 6.21 1.34 -2.31
CA VAL A 57 5.64 0.07 -1.81
C VAL A 57 4.59 -0.48 -2.77
N THR A 58 3.72 0.39 -3.29
CA THR A 58 2.67 0.01 -4.25
C THR A 58 3.28 -0.55 -5.53
N LEU A 59 4.31 0.10 -6.08
CA LEU A 59 5.02 -0.37 -7.27
C LEU A 59 5.75 -1.69 -6.99
N SER A 60 6.46 -1.81 -5.87
CA SER A 60 7.14 -3.05 -5.47
C SER A 60 6.15 -4.22 -5.34
N TYR A 61 5.00 -3.99 -4.71
CA TYR A 61 3.93 -4.98 -4.62
C TYR A 61 3.39 -5.34 -6.00
N TYR A 62 3.13 -4.35 -6.86
CA TYR A 62 2.63 -4.57 -8.22
C TYR A 62 3.57 -5.48 -9.03
N PHE A 63 4.87 -5.19 -9.04
CA PHE A 63 5.84 -6.02 -9.76
C PHE A 63 5.93 -7.43 -9.18
N TRP A 64 5.95 -7.56 -7.84
CA TRP A 64 6.03 -8.84 -7.16
C TRP A 64 4.78 -9.70 -7.40
N SER A 65 3.60 -9.13 -7.23
CA SER A 65 2.30 -9.80 -7.40
C SER A 65 2.06 -10.26 -8.85
N ARG A 66 2.73 -9.65 -9.82
CA ARG A 66 2.68 -10.03 -11.23
C ARG A 66 3.67 -11.15 -11.57
N HIS A 67 4.73 -11.32 -10.78
CA HIS A 67 5.71 -12.39 -10.97
C HIS A 67 5.25 -13.72 -10.35
N ILE A 68 4.36 -13.66 -9.35
CA ILE A 68 3.83 -14.85 -8.66
C ILE A 68 2.67 -15.51 -9.42
N ARG A 69 2.04 -14.77 -10.33
CA ARG A 69 1.06 -15.35 -11.27
C ARG A 69 1.76 -16.15 -12.35
#